data_AF-A0A6L7NBM1-F1
#
_entry.id   AF-A0A6L7NBM1-F1
#
_cell.length_a   1.000
_cell.length_b   1.000
_cell.length_c   1.000
_cell.angle_alpha   90.00
_cell.angle_beta   90.00
_cell.angle_gamma   90.00
#
_symmetry.space_group_name_H-M   'P 1'
#
loop_
_entity.id
_entity.type
_entity.pdbx_description
1 polymer ?
#
loop_
_entity_poly.entity_id
_entity_poly.type
_entity_poly.pdbx_seq_one_letter_code
_entity_poly.pdbx_strand_id
1 'polypeptide(L)'
;MLEISGVTLDYGKHRALDGIDLSVGSGEVMAVLGPSGSGKSSLLRVIAGLEKPAAGWIELASRDITRVEVHRRGVGLMFQDYALFPHLSVTENVTFGLRMQGRDRQAIRERVEEVLSWVDLGGYGDRGIDSLSGGEQQRVALARSLAPEPALLMLDEPVGALDRALRARLVPELSELLRRIGITALYVTHDQDEAFAIADRVAILHRGRIRQVDTPEQLWSRPATEFVARFLGFENFADVEVESGSAASPWGAIPTHLPDGRHRVVIRPDGAALSPTGSLAGTVDATTFVAGQSRVEVDCSGHPLVVQTAGTGPPRGTRLLVEIDPERVVALSEPARPADAPRARLEPVASGPVRDRGLPPSPNGASSFHVWWDVPDTPLASVSVILEVLKPPEVSRLAFFALQASFWTPGRHQGGAHTGIQWNPRHPRNLAVNWGGYDRDGAILPGTESSLPSAPLDPNTRDFAWEPGARYRLTIGPCTPGDQAPSRWPARIEGLDTGEDVVVRYLLCEGDHLRSPIVWSELFTRCDDPPIEVRWSRPSAFGLDGEPVPVDRGRVTYQAYDAGGCTNTTVEPDGVGIVQRSGCERRTAHDTLVGWRT
;
A
#
# COMPACT_ATOMS: atom_id res chain seq x y z
N MET A 1 -12.38 -30.47 -2.13
CA MET A 1 -12.82 -29.70 -0.96
C MET A 1 -11.65 -29.52 -0.01
N LEU A 2 -11.38 -28.27 0.35
CA LEU A 2 -10.42 -27.84 1.37
C LEU A 2 -11.22 -27.23 2.52
N GLU A 3 -10.97 -27.71 3.75
CA GLU A 3 -11.54 -27.15 4.96
C GLU A 3 -10.41 -26.70 5.90
N ILE A 4 -10.53 -25.48 6.39
CA ILE A 4 -9.63 -24.87 7.35
C ILE A 4 -10.48 -24.44 8.53
N SER A 5 -10.12 -24.88 9.74
CA SER A 5 -10.86 -24.48 10.94
C SER A 5 -9.93 -24.03 12.05
N GLY A 6 -10.21 -22.83 12.57
CA GLY A 6 -9.51 -22.20 13.70
C GLY A 6 -8.00 -22.03 13.50
N VAL A 7 -7.51 -21.98 12.26
CA VAL A 7 -6.07 -21.99 11.99
C VAL A 7 -5.42 -20.71 12.49
N THR A 8 -4.48 -20.87 13.42
CA THR A 8 -3.68 -19.78 13.97
C THR A 8 -2.23 -19.99 13.61
N LEU A 9 -1.54 -18.92 13.22
CA LEU A 9 -0.10 -18.93 12.95
C LEU A 9 0.55 -17.76 13.67
N ASP A 10 1.51 -18.07 14.52
CA ASP A 10 2.29 -17.10 15.26
C ASP A 10 3.77 -17.14 14.80
N TYR A 11 4.31 -15.99 14.43
CA TYR A 11 5.74 -15.78 14.24
C TYR A 11 6.31 -15.11 15.49
N GLY A 12 6.77 -15.93 16.44
CA GLY A 12 7.19 -15.44 17.75
C GLY A 12 6.03 -14.80 18.50
N LYS A 13 6.07 -13.47 18.69
CA LYS A 13 4.97 -12.71 19.32
C LYS A 13 3.95 -12.14 18.32
N HIS A 14 4.23 -12.22 17.02
CA HIS A 14 3.35 -11.65 15.99
C HIS A 14 2.38 -12.72 15.48
N ARG A 15 1.09 -12.51 15.66
CA ARG A 15 0.04 -13.37 15.11
C ARG A 15 -0.24 -13.00 13.66
N ALA A 16 0.17 -13.85 12.72
CA ALA A 16 -0.04 -13.65 11.29
C ALA A 16 -1.41 -14.17 10.83
N LEU A 17 -1.89 -15.27 11.41
CA LEU A 17 -3.23 -15.82 11.20
C LEU A 17 -3.89 -16.02 12.55
N ASP A 18 -5.16 -15.64 12.69
CA ASP A 18 -5.87 -15.57 13.96
C ASP A 18 -7.23 -16.25 13.86
N GLY A 19 -7.21 -17.58 13.98
CA GLY A 19 -8.43 -18.39 13.90
C GLY A 19 -9.08 -18.32 12.52
N ILE A 20 -8.35 -18.68 11.46
CA ILE A 20 -8.90 -18.74 10.11
C ILE A 20 -9.86 -19.92 10.00
N ASP A 21 -11.10 -19.62 9.63
CA ASP A 21 -12.09 -20.58 9.14
C ASP A 21 -12.33 -20.30 7.65
N LEU A 22 -12.15 -21.32 6.81
CA LEU A 22 -12.29 -21.21 5.35
C LEU A 22 -12.64 -22.55 4.72
N SER A 23 -13.67 -22.56 3.87
CA SER A 23 -14.14 -23.72 3.12
C SER A 23 -14.09 -23.45 1.62
N VAL A 24 -13.41 -24.32 0.86
CA VAL A 24 -13.36 -24.29 -0.60
C VAL A 24 -13.91 -25.60 -1.15
N GLY A 25 -15.01 -25.53 -1.88
CA GLY A 25 -15.68 -26.64 -2.54
C GLY A 25 -14.80 -27.33 -3.59
N SER A 26 -15.16 -28.54 -3.97
CA SER A 26 -14.45 -29.26 -5.04
C SER A 26 -14.70 -28.59 -6.39
N GLY A 27 -13.63 -28.25 -7.11
CA GLY A 27 -13.69 -27.54 -8.38
C GLY A 27 -14.00 -26.04 -8.25
N GLU A 28 -14.09 -25.52 -7.03
CA GLU A 28 -14.28 -24.08 -6.76
C GLU A 28 -12.95 -23.35 -6.92
N VAL A 29 -13.00 -22.19 -7.57
CA VAL A 29 -11.92 -21.20 -7.54
C VAL A 29 -12.24 -20.16 -6.48
N MET A 30 -11.48 -20.17 -5.38
CA MET A 30 -11.59 -19.17 -4.33
C MET A 30 -10.43 -18.18 -4.39
N ALA A 31 -10.72 -16.88 -4.48
CA ALA A 31 -9.70 -15.85 -4.30
C ALA A 31 -9.57 -15.45 -2.82
N VAL A 32 -8.34 -15.27 -2.35
CA VAL A 32 -8.04 -14.65 -1.07
C VAL A 32 -7.47 -13.26 -1.35
N LEU A 33 -8.26 -12.25 -0.99
CA LEU A 33 -8.01 -10.86 -1.30
C LEU A 33 -7.72 -10.09 0.00
N GLY A 34 -6.75 -9.18 -0.02
CA GLY A 34 -6.50 -8.33 1.14
C GLY A 34 -5.25 -7.46 1.01
N PRO A 35 -5.08 -6.45 1.87
CA PRO A 35 -3.91 -5.57 1.85
C PRO A 35 -2.59 -6.31 2.01
N SER A 36 -1.47 -5.66 1.68
CA SER A 36 -0.13 -6.15 2.02
C SER A 36 -0.02 -6.40 3.52
N GLY A 37 0.59 -7.53 3.90
CA GLY A 37 0.72 -7.92 5.32
C GLY A 37 -0.55 -8.44 6.00
N SER A 38 -1.64 -8.67 5.26
CA SER A 38 -2.89 -9.22 5.82
C SER A 38 -2.81 -10.70 6.24
N GLY A 39 -1.80 -11.44 5.77
CA GLY A 39 -1.57 -12.86 6.08
C GLY A 39 -1.75 -13.84 4.91
N LYS A 40 -1.98 -13.37 3.67
CA LYS A 40 -2.29 -14.23 2.51
C LYS A 40 -1.21 -15.27 2.21
N SER A 41 0.05 -14.86 2.08
CA SER A 41 1.16 -15.78 1.84
C SER A 41 1.42 -16.69 3.05
N SER A 42 1.14 -16.24 4.27
CA SER A 42 1.19 -17.09 5.47
C SER A 42 0.13 -18.18 5.42
N LEU A 43 -1.10 -17.86 4.98
CA LEU A 43 -2.15 -18.85 4.76
C LEU A 43 -1.72 -19.92 3.75
N LEU A 44 -1.18 -19.51 2.59
CA LEU A 44 -0.67 -20.45 1.58
C LEU A 44 0.44 -21.35 2.14
N ARG A 45 1.39 -20.79 2.90
CA ARG A 45 2.49 -21.55 3.50
C ARG A 45 2.01 -22.58 4.51
N VAL A 46 0.99 -22.25 5.31
CA VAL A 46 0.40 -23.19 6.27
C VAL A 46 -0.34 -24.31 5.56
N ILE A 47 -1.09 -24.01 4.50
CA ILE A 47 -1.77 -25.02 3.67
C ILE A 47 -0.74 -25.93 2.98
N ALA A 48 0.33 -25.34 2.42
CA ALA A 48 1.44 -26.06 1.80
C ALA A 48 2.25 -26.91 2.79
N GLY A 49 2.15 -26.64 4.10
CA GLY A 49 2.94 -27.30 5.14
C GLY A 49 4.37 -26.77 5.27
N LEU A 50 4.66 -25.63 4.66
CA LEU A 50 5.92 -24.90 4.82
C LEU A 50 5.99 -24.25 6.21
N GLU A 51 4.82 -23.96 6.80
CA GLU A 51 4.68 -23.45 8.15
C GLU A 51 3.73 -24.34 8.96
N LYS A 52 3.98 -24.47 10.26
CA LYS A 52 3.14 -25.27 11.16
C LYS A 52 2.16 -24.34 11.88
N PRO A 53 0.85 -24.61 11.81
CA PRO A 53 -0.11 -23.81 12.57
C PRO A 53 0.07 -24.05 14.08
N ALA A 54 -0.09 -22.99 14.86
CA ALA A 54 -0.07 -23.04 16.33
C ALA A 54 -1.36 -23.67 16.90
N ALA A 55 -2.48 -23.50 16.20
CA ALA A 55 -3.78 -24.08 16.52
C ALA A 55 -4.61 -24.29 15.24
N GLY A 56 -5.71 -25.04 15.37
CA GLY A 56 -6.60 -25.36 14.26
C GLY A 56 -6.14 -26.57 13.44
N TRP A 57 -6.91 -26.88 12.40
CA TRP A 57 -6.65 -28.01 11.52
C TRP A 57 -7.01 -27.68 10.07
N ILE A 58 -6.44 -28.47 9.16
CA ILE A 58 -6.64 -28.36 7.72
C ILE A 58 -6.95 -29.75 7.16
N GLU A 59 -8.09 -29.89 6.50
CA GLU A 59 -8.45 -31.07 5.73
C GLU A 59 -8.45 -30.76 4.24
N LEU A 60 -7.88 -31.68 3.45
CA LEU A 60 -7.94 -31.63 2.00
C LEU A 60 -8.44 -32.98 1.49
N ALA A 61 -9.52 -32.95 0.70
CA ALA A 61 -10.18 -34.15 0.17
C ALA A 61 -10.54 -35.16 1.28
N SER A 62 -11.13 -34.66 2.37
CA SER A 62 -11.53 -35.45 3.57
C SER A 62 -10.36 -36.12 4.31
N ARG A 63 -9.14 -35.60 4.12
CA ARG A 63 -7.94 -36.07 4.83
C ARG A 63 -7.32 -34.91 5.61
N ASP A 64 -7.11 -35.10 6.90
CA ASP A 64 -6.32 -34.16 7.72
C ASP A 64 -4.88 -34.09 7.18
N ILE A 65 -4.49 -32.91 6.71
CA ILE A 65 -3.15 -32.61 6.20
C ILE A 65 -2.33 -31.74 7.15
N THR A 66 -2.87 -31.35 8.31
CA THR A 66 -2.27 -30.39 9.26
C THR A 66 -0.81 -30.71 9.59
N ARG A 67 -0.50 -32.00 9.80
CA ARG A 67 0.84 -32.50 10.13
C ARG A 67 1.52 -33.29 9.02
N VAL A 68 0.90 -33.37 7.84
CA VAL A 68 1.47 -34.07 6.69
C VAL A 68 2.63 -33.23 6.14
N GLU A 69 3.72 -33.89 5.77
CA GLU A 69 4.89 -33.24 5.16
C GLU A 69 4.54 -32.62 3.81
N VAL A 70 5.17 -31.49 3.46
CA VAL A 70 4.92 -30.70 2.25
C VAL A 70 4.73 -31.56 0.99
N HIS A 71 5.70 -32.44 0.72
CA HIS A 71 5.72 -33.28 -0.49
C HIS A 71 4.62 -34.37 -0.55
N ARG A 72 3.87 -34.58 0.54
CA ARG A 72 2.77 -35.55 0.65
C ARG A 72 1.40 -34.93 0.81
N ARG A 73 1.30 -33.58 0.77
CA ARG A 73 0.02 -32.89 0.96
C ARG A 73 -0.90 -32.97 -0.25
N GLY A 74 -0.36 -33.22 -1.45
CA GLY A 74 -1.15 -33.29 -2.68
C GLY A 74 -1.60 -31.91 -3.16
N VAL A 75 -0.81 -30.87 -2.88
CA VAL A 75 -1.04 -29.49 -3.30
C VAL A 75 -0.03 -29.08 -4.37
N GLY A 76 -0.48 -28.29 -5.34
CA GLY A 76 0.38 -27.61 -6.31
C GLY A 76 0.48 -26.14 -5.92
N LEU A 77 1.69 -25.58 -5.86
CA LEU A 77 1.91 -24.18 -5.51
C LEU A 77 2.70 -23.49 -6.62
N MET A 78 2.12 -22.42 -7.16
CA MET A 78 2.79 -21.47 -8.06
C MET A 78 3.17 -20.22 -7.27
N PHE A 79 4.46 -19.94 -7.21
CA PHE A 79 5.00 -18.76 -6.54
C PHE A 79 4.91 -17.52 -7.43
N GLN A 80 4.94 -16.33 -6.80
CA GLN A 80 4.90 -15.03 -7.46
C GLN A 80 6.06 -14.82 -8.46
N ASP A 81 7.25 -15.32 -8.14
CA ASP A 81 8.44 -15.27 -9.01
C ASP A 81 8.51 -16.43 -10.00
N TYR A 82 7.43 -17.23 -10.09
CA TYR A 82 7.29 -18.47 -10.86
C TYR A 82 8.22 -19.61 -10.44
N ALA A 83 9.36 -19.31 -9.81
CA ALA A 83 10.39 -20.24 -9.36
C ALA A 83 10.76 -21.30 -10.41
N LEU A 84 10.81 -20.92 -11.71
CA LEU A 84 11.21 -21.83 -12.79
C LEU A 84 12.69 -22.17 -12.66
N PHE A 85 13.08 -23.37 -13.09
CA PHE A 85 14.47 -23.78 -13.12
C PHE A 85 15.11 -23.27 -14.43
N PRO A 86 15.97 -22.24 -14.39
CA PRO A 86 16.43 -21.55 -15.60
C PRO A 86 17.33 -22.43 -16.48
N HIS A 87 18.01 -23.39 -15.87
CA HIS A 87 18.90 -24.34 -16.54
C HIS A 87 18.18 -25.54 -17.17
N LEU A 88 16.86 -25.62 -17.04
CA LEU A 88 16.03 -26.70 -17.57
C LEU A 88 15.15 -26.20 -18.72
N SER A 89 14.82 -27.07 -19.67
CA SER A 89 13.83 -26.77 -20.70
C SER A 89 12.42 -26.66 -20.13
N VAL A 90 11.46 -26.23 -20.97
CA VAL A 90 10.03 -26.25 -20.64
C VAL A 90 9.58 -27.65 -20.23
N THR A 91 9.87 -28.67 -21.04
CA THR A 91 9.52 -30.06 -20.75
C THR A 91 10.13 -30.52 -19.42
N GLU A 92 11.39 -30.18 -19.16
CA GLU A 92 12.10 -30.60 -17.95
C GLU A 92 11.53 -29.93 -16.68
N ASN A 93 11.16 -28.65 -16.78
CA ASN A 93 10.47 -27.95 -15.70
C ASN A 93 9.15 -28.64 -15.33
N VAL A 94 8.31 -28.96 -16.32
CA VAL A 94 7.01 -29.62 -16.11
C VAL A 94 7.16 -31.06 -15.62
N THR A 95 8.18 -31.76 -16.10
CA THR A 95 8.45 -33.17 -15.76
C THR A 95 8.87 -33.38 -14.30
N PHE A 96 9.44 -32.37 -13.64
CA PHE A 96 10.08 -32.51 -12.33
C PHE A 96 9.18 -33.18 -11.28
N GLY A 97 7.95 -32.68 -11.09
CA GLY A 97 7.02 -33.23 -10.10
C GLY A 97 6.55 -34.65 -10.42
N LEU A 98 6.38 -34.98 -11.70
CA LEU A 98 5.98 -36.31 -12.15
C LEU A 98 7.06 -37.37 -11.87
N ARG A 99 8.34 -37.02 -12.04
CA ARG A 99 9.47 -37.90 -11.70
C ARG A 99 9.53 -38.21 -10.20
N MET A 100 9.25 -37.20 -9.36
CA MET A 100 9.21 -37.38 -7.90
C MET A 100 8.07 -38.29 -7.44
N GLN A 101 6.99 -38.39 -8.22
CA GLN A 101 5.91 -39.35 -8.00
C GLN A 101 6.25 -40.78 -8.47
N GLY A 102 7.40 -40.99 -9.14
CA GLY A 102 7.80 -42.30 -9.64
C GLY A 102 7.01 -42.79 -10.86
N ARG A 103 6.38 -41.89 -11.63
CA ARG A 103 5.67 -42.25 -12.86
C ARG A 103 6.66 -42.77 -13.92
N ASP A 104 6.20 -43.69 -14.76
CA ASP A 104 7.03 -44.20 -15.86
C ASP A 104 7.24 -43.15 -16.96
N ARG A 105 8.22 -43.39 -17.83
CA ARG A 105 8.63 -42.43 -18.86
C ARG A 105 7.54 -42.14 -19.89
N GLN A 106 6.69 -43.11 -20.21
CA GLN A 106 5.64 -42.91 -21.21
C GLN A 106 4.52 -42.06 -20.63
N ALA A 107 4.06 -42.40 -19.42
CA ALA A 107 3.07 -41.61 -18.69
C ALA A 107 3.54 -40.16 -18.44
N ILE A 108 4.83 -39.95 -18.17
CA ILE A 108 5.40 -38.60 -18.05
C ILE A 108 5.25 -37.81 -19.36
N ARG A 109 5.62 -38.40 -20.51
CA ARG A 109 5.57 -37.68 -21.79
C ARG A 109 4.14 -37.30 -22.16
N GLU A 110 3.21 -38.26 -22.06
CA GLU A 110 1.79 -38.03 -22.35
C GLU A 110 1.22 -36.93 -21.46
N ARG A 111 1.52 -36.97 -20.16
CA ARG A 111 1.07 -35.94 -19.22
C ARG A 111 1.67 -34.57 -19.49
N VAL A 112 2.95 -34.48 -19.87
CA VAL A 112 3.60 -33.21 -20.20
C VAL A 112 2.98 -32.60 -21.47
N GLU A 113 2.78 -33.40 -22.51
CA GLU A 113 2.12 -32.95 -23.74
C GLU A 113 0.69 -32.44 -23.46
N GLU A 114 -0.06 -33.18 -22.64
CA GLU A 114 -1.39 -32.80 -22.21
C GLU A 114 -1.41 -31.44 -21.50
N VAL A 115 -0.62 -31.26 -20.43
CA VAL A 115 -0.65 -29.99 -19.68
C VAL A 115 -0.08 -28.81 -20.45
N LEU A 116 0.89 -29.03 -21.35
CA LEU A 116 1.37 -27.98 -22.24
C LEU A 116 0.31 -27.57 -23.27
N SER A 117 -0.53 -28.52 -23.72
CA SER A 117 -1.67 -28.20 -24.58
C SER A 117 -2.71 -27.32 -23.87
N TRP A 118 -2.92 -27.54 -22.56
CA TRP A 118 -3.89 -26.75 -21.78
C TRP A 118 -3.51 -25.28 -21.67
N VAL A 119 -2.22 -24.97 -21.63
CA VAL A 119 -1.69 -23.61 -21.47
C VAL A 119 -1.23 -22.99 -22.81
N ASP A 120 -1.64 -23.57 -23.93
CA ASP A 120 -1.25 -23.21 -25.31
C ASP A 120 0.26 -23.14 -25.57
N LEU A 121 1.04 -24.04 -24.95
CA LEU A 121 2.49 -24.16 -25.16
C LEU A 121 2.87 -25.46 -25.89
N GLY A 122 1.95 -26.00 -26.71
CA GLY A 122 2.24 -27.14 -27.57
C GLY A 122 3.43 -26.87 -28.50
N GLY A 123 4.42 -27.75 -28.50
CA GLY A 123 5.65 -27.61 -29.30
C GLY A 123 6.74 -26.70 -28.68
N TYR A 124 6.53 -26.16 -27.47
CA TYR A 124 7.53 -25.33 -26.78
C TYR A 124 8.50 -26.14 -25.91
N GLY A 125 8.33 -27.47 -25.85
CA GLY A 125 9.01 -28.34 -24.89
C GLY A 125 10.54 -28.23 -24.84
N ASP A 126 11.17 -28.03 -26.00
CA ASP A 126 12.64 -27.96 -26.13
C ASP A 126 13.21 -26.55 -25.88
N ARG A 127 12.36 -25.54 -25.69
CA ARG A 127 12.81 -24.18 -25.44
C ARG A 127 13.37 -24.04 -24.02
N GLY A 128 14.40 -23.22 -23.87
CA GLY A 128 14.89 -22.77 -22.56
C GLY A 128 14.02 -21.68 -21.97
N ILE A 129 13.95 -21.59 -20.64
CA ILE A 129 13.10 -20.61 -19.93
C ILE A 129 13.47 -19.16 -20.28
N ASP A 130 14.77 -18.87 -20.42
CA ASP A 130 15.27 -17.52 -20.73
C ASP A 130 14.85 -17.01 -22.13
N SER A 131 14.34 -17.90 -22.99
CA SER A 131 13.83 -17.55 -24.33
C SER A 131 12.33 -17.21 -24.36
N LEU A 132 11.65 -17.30 -23.22
CA LEU A 132 10.21 -17.12 -23.09
C LEU A 132 9.88 -15.72 -22.57
N SER A 133 8.78 -15.15 -23.09
CA SER A 133 8.14 -13.96 -22.53
C SER A 133 7.60 -14.21 -21.12
N GLY A 134 7.31 -13.15 -20.36
CA GLY A 134 6.78 -13.27 -19.00
C GLY A 134 5.45 -14.06 -18.91
N GLY A 135 4.55 -13.88 -19.89
CA GLY A 135 3.30 -14.65 -19.96
C GLY A 135 3.52 -16.13 -20.33
N GLU A 136 4.51 -16.44 -21.17
CA GLU A 136 4.89 -17.82 -21.46
C GLU A 136 5.52 -18.50 -20.24
N GLN A 137 6.41 -17.81 -19.51
CA GLN A 137 6.97 -18.31 -18.25
C GLN A 137 5.87 -18.60 -17.21
N GLN A 138 4.90 -17.70 -17.07
CA GLN A 138 3.74 -17.92 -16.23
C GLN A 138 3.00 -19.22 -16.61
N ARG A 139 2.72 -19.41 -17.90
CA ARG A 139 2.05 -20.60 -18.44
C ARG A 139 2.85 -21.89 -18.18
N VAL A 140 4.18 -21.84 -18.28
CA VAL A 140 5.06 -22.98 -17.91
C VAL A 140 4.96 -23.28 -16.42
N ALA A 141 4.98 -22.26 -15.56
CA ALA A 141 4.88 -22.44 -14.11
C ALA A 141 3.52 -23.01 -13.69
N LEU A 142 2.44 -22.59 -14.35
CA LEU A 142 1.11 -23.16 -14.19
C LEU A 142 1.07 -24.63 -14.63
N ALA A 143 1.58 -24.95 -15.84
CA ALA A 143 1.66 -26.31 -16.34
C ALA A 143 2.46 -27.23 -15.39
N ARG A 144 3.59 -26.73 -14.86
CA ARG A 144 4.40 -27.45 -13.87
C ARG A 144 3.63 -27.72 -12.57
N SER A 145 2.79 -26.79 -12.14
CA SER A 145 1.98 -26.92 -10.92
C SER A 145 0.81 -27.88 -11.11
N LEU A 146 0.26 -27.97 -12.33
CA LEU A 146 -0.85 -28.85 -12.71
C LEU A 146 -0.42 -30.28 -13.06
N ALA A 147 0.80 -30.46 -13.58
CA ALA A 147 1.29 -31.76 -14.03
C ALA A 147 1.11 -32.89 -13.00
N PRO A 148 1.46 -32.70 -11.70
CA PRO A 148 1.36 -33.74 -10.68
C PRO A 148 -0.07 -34.12 -10.28
N GLU A 149 -1.11 -33.52 -10.88
CA GLU A 149 -2.53 -33.73 -10.56
C GLU A 149 -2.86 -33.41 -9.10
N PRO A 150 -2.58 -32.17 -8.63
CA PRO A 150 -2.85 -31.82 -7.24
C PRO A 150 -4.35 -31.75 -6.96
N ALA A 151 -4.74 -32.11 -5.74
CA ALA A 151 -6.12 -31.97 -5.26
C ALA A 151 -6.50 -30.50 -5.01
N LEU A 152 -5.49 -29.63 -4.82
CA LEU A 152 -5.63 -28.19 -4.64
C LEU A 152 -4.49 -27.48 -5.37
N LEU A 153 -4.83 -26.54 -6.25
CA LEU A 153 -3.89 -25.60 -6.84
C LEU A 153 -3.87 -24.31 -6.03
N MET A 154 -2.69 -23.80 -5.70
CA MET A 154 -2.49 -22.53 -5.02
C MET A 154 -1.67 -21.62 -5.90
N LEU A 155 -2.15 -20.39 -6.10
CA LEU A 155 -1.55 -19.39 -6.98
C LEU A 155 -1.24 -18.14 -6.14
N ASP A 156 0.04 -17.82 -5.94
CA ASP A 156 0.48 -16.64 -5.17
C ASP A 156 0.81 -15.49 -6.12
N GLU A 157 -0.10 -14.53 -6.29
CA GLU A 157 0.01 -13.36 -7.18
C GLU A 157 0.52 -13.71 -8.60
N PRO A 158 -0.13 -14.67 -9.31
CA PRO A 158 0.43 -15.29 -10.51
C PRO A 158 0.55 -14.35 -11.73
N VAL A 159 -0.05 -13.16 -11.68
CA VAL A 159 0.05 -12.12 -12.72
C VAL A 159 0.58 -10.79 -12.17
N GLY A 160 1.00 -10.76 -10.89
CA GLY A 160 1.37 -9.54 -10.19
C GLY A 160 2.62 -8.85 -10.78
N ALA A 161 3.52 -9.63 -11.38
CA ALA A 161 4.74 -9.12 -12.03
C ALA A 161 4.53 -8.66 -13.49
N LEU A 162 3.32 -8.83 -14.04
CA LEU A 162 3.00 -8.48 -15.43
C LEU A 162 2.41 -7.07 -15.54
N ASP A 163 2.64 -6.44 -16.69
CA ASP A 163 2.05 -5.13 -17.00
C ASP A 163 0.51 -5.20 -17.07
N ARG A 164 -0.14 -4.03 -16.91
CA ARG A 164 -1.60 -3.93 -16.82
C ARG A 164 -2.32 -4.47 -18.05
N ALA A 165 -1.80 -4.24 -19.26
CA ALA A 165 -2.46 -4.65 -20.49
C ALA A 165 -2.40 -6.17 -20.66
N LEU A 166 -1.24 -6.76 -20.40
CA LEU A 166 -1.07 -8.21 -20.42
C LEU A 166 -1.91 -8.89 -19.33
N ARG A 167 -1.92 -8.34 -18.11
CA ARG A 167 -2.74 -8.85 -17.00
C ARG A 167 -4.23 -8.87 -17.33
N ALA A 168 -4.77 -7.76 -17.86
CA ALA A 168 -6.18 -7.66 -18.24
C ALA A 168 -6.60 -8.71 -19.28
N ARG A 169 -5.67 -9.13 -20.14
CA ARG A 169 -5.88 -10.22 -21.09
C ARG A 169 -5.77 -11.61 -20.44
N LEU A 170 -4.76 -11.83 -19.60
CA LEU A 170 -4.44 -13.17 -19.07
C LEU A 170 -5.36 -13.62 -17.93
N VAL A 171 -5.94 -12.70 -17.15
CA VAL A 171 -6.83 -13.05 -16.04
C VAL A 171 -8.08 -13.79 -16.53
N PRO A 172 -8.82 -13.33 -17.55
CA PRO A 172 -9.93 -14.10 -18.13
C PRO A 172 -9.51 -15.45 -18.70
N GLU A 173 -8.38 -15.51 -19.42
CA GLU A 173 -7.84 -16.75 -19.98
C GLU A 173 -7.53 -17.78 -18.87
N LEU A 174 -6.96 -17.32 -17.76
CA LEU A 174 -6.68 -18.15 -16.59
C LEU A 174 -7.96 -18.63 -15.90
N SER A 175 -8.96 -17.76 -15.75
CA SER A 175 -10.28 -18.11 -15.20
C SER A 175 -10.94 -19.22 -16.00
N GLU A 176 -10.99 -19.06 -17.33
CA GLU A 176 -11.56 -20.07 -18.23
C GLU A 176 -10.78 -21.39 -18.17
N LEU A 177 -9.44 -21.33 -18.11
CA LEU A 177 -8.60 -22.50 -17.99
C LEU A 177 -8.87 -23.29 -16.70
N LEU A 178 -8.90 -22.61 -15.54
CA LEU A 178 -9.15 -23.25 -14.24
C LEU A 178 -10.53 -23.91 -14.21
N ARG A 179 -11.56 -23.23 -14.72
CA ARG A 179 -12.93 -23.77 -14.84
C ARG A 179 -13.00 -24.96 -15.78
N ARG A 180 -12.33 -24.90 -16.94
CA ARG A 180 -12.28 -25.99 -17.92
C ARG A 180 -11.60 -27.24 -17.35
N ILE A 181 -10.54 -27.07 -16.56
CA ILE A 181 -9.85 -28.18 -15.87
C ILE A 181 -10.71 -28.72 -14.71
N GLY A 182 -11.54 -27.88 -14.08
CA GLY A 182 -12.37 -28.25 -12.94
C GLY A 182 -11.55 -28.50 -11.66
N ILE A 183 -10.40 -27.85 -11.54
CA ILE A 183 -9.51 -28.00 -10.39
C ILE A 183 -9.95 -27.09 -9.23
N THR A 184 -9.85 -27.60 -8.00
CA THR A 184 -10.04 -26.75 -6.81
C THR A 184 -8.85 -25.80 -6.69
N ALA A 185 -9.08 -24.49 -6.61
CA ALA A 185 -8.01 -23.50 -6.62
C ALA A 185 -8.15 -22.44 -5.53
N LEU A 186 -7.02 -22.05 -4.94
CA LEU A 186 -6.86 -20.86 -4.12
C LEU A 186 -6.00 -19.84 -4.87
N TYR A 187 -6.58 -18.68 -5.15
CA TYR A 187 -5.94 -17.58 -5.88
C TYR A 187 -5.65 -16.42 -4.91
N VAL A 188 -4.39 -16.09 -4.67
CA VAL A 188 -4.01 -14.98 -3.79
C VAL A 188 -3.67 -13.76 -4.62
N THR A 189 -4.31 -12.63 -4.29
CA THR A 189 -4.00 -11.34 -4.91
C THR A 189 -4.29 -10.17 -3.95
N HIS A 190 -3.77 -9.01 -4.28
CA HIS A 190 -4.15 -7.73 -3.68
C HIS A 190 -5.02 -6.88 -4.62
N ASP A 191 -5.23 -7.35 -5.85
CA ASP A 191 -6.00 -6.67 -6.89
C ASP A 191 -7.46 -7.18 -6.91
N GLN A 192 -8.39 -6.23 -6.89
CA GLN A 192 -9.83 -6.52 -6.79
C GLN A 192 -10.40 -7.00 -8.12
N ASP A 193 -9.96 -6.40 -9.23
CA ASP A 193 -10.42 -6.73 -10.57
C ASP A 193 -10.00 -8.17 -10.91
N GLU A 194 -8.78 -8.55 -10.52
CA GLU A 194 -8.30 -9.94 -10.63
C GLU A 194 -9.19 -10.90 -9.84
N ALA A 195 -9.39 -10.64 -8.54
CA ALA A 195 -10.16 -11.51 -7.67
C ALA A 195 -11.61 -11.70 -8.17
N PHE A 196 -12.24 -10.61 -8.63
CA PHE A 196 -13.63 -10.62 -9.08
C PHE A 196 -13.79 -11.27 -10.46
N ALA A 197 -12.78 -11.17 -11.34
CA ALA A 197 -12.81 -11.79 -12.65
C ALA A 197 -12.54 -13.31 -12.61
N ILE A 198 -11.74 -13.78 -11.65
CA ILE A 198 -11.28 -15.17 -11.63
C ILE A 198 -12.09 -16.09 -10.71
N ALA A 199 -12.60 -15.56 -9.59
CA ALA A 199 -13.09 -16.41 -8.51
C ALA A 199 -14.60 -16.63 -8.55
N ASP A 200 -15.02 -17.82 -8.13
CA ASP A 200 -16.42 -18.11 -7.83
C ASP A 200 -16.82 -17.48 -6.48
N ARG A 201 -15.89 -17.48 -5.52
CA ARG A 201 -16.01 -16.80 -4.21
C ARG A 201 -14.71 -16.12 -3.82
N VAL A 202 -14.83 -15.01 -3.10
CA VAL A 202 -13.69 -14.22 -2.63
C VAL A 202 -13.74 -14.13 -1.11
N ALA A 203 -12.62 -14.43 -0.47
CA ALA A 203 -12.40 -14.28 0.95
C ALA A 203 -11.55 -13.04 1.23
N ILE A 204 -12.11 -12.05 1.93
CA ILE A 204 -11.41 -10.83 2.29
C ILE A 204 -10.66 -11.04 3.60
N LEU A 205 -9.33 -11.00 3.53
CA LEU A 205 -8.43 -11.19 4.66
C LEU A 205 -7.90 -9.84 5.17
N HIS A 206 -8.01 -9.59 6.47
CA HIS A 206 -7.47 -8.40 7.11
C HIS A 206 -6.99 -8.66 8.53
N ARG A 207 -5.73 -8.33 8.80
CA ARG A 207 -5.03 -8.55 10.08
C ARG A 207 -5.17 -10.01 10.55
N GLY A 208 -4.88 -10.96 9.67
CA GLY A 208 -4.90 -12.39 9.98
C GLY A 208 -6.29 -12.99 10.19
N ARG A 209 -7.37 -12.27 9.85
CA ARG A 209 -8.76 -12.73 10.01
C ARG A 209 -9.55 -12.58 8.72
N ILE A 210 -10.37 -13.58 8.41
CA ILE A 210 -11.36 -13.48 7.34
C ILE A 210 -12.48 -12.54 7.79
N ARG A 211 -12.76 -11.51 6.99
CA ARG A 211 -13.78 -10.49 7.28
C ARG A 211 -15.11 -10.80 6.61
N GLN A 212 -15.05 -11.34 5.40
CA GLN A 212 -16.23 -11.75 4.64
C GLN A 212 -15.78 -12.76 3.58
N VAL A 213 -16.63 -13.76 3.31
CA VAL A 213 -16.47 -14.68 2.19
C VAL A 213 -17.79 -14.72 1.44
N ASP A 214 -17.78 -14.33 0.18
CA ASP A 214 -19.00 -14.33 -0.64
C ASP A 214 -18.66 -14.36 -2.13
N THR A 215 -19.67 -14.41 -3.01
CA THR A 215 -19.46 -14.21 -4.45
C THR A 215 -19.02 -12.77 -4.72
N PRO A 216 -18.29 -12.49 -5.81
CA PRO A 216 -17.96 -11.13 -6.21
C PRO A 216 -19.17 -10.19 -6.24
N GLU A 217 -20.32 -10.64 -6.76
CA GLU A 217 -21.52 -9.80 -6.82
C GLU A 217 -22.10 -9.52 -5.43
N GLN A 218 -22.07 -10.49 -4.51
CA GLN A 218 -22.54 -10.27 -3.14
C GLN A 218 -21.59 -9.38 -2.34
N LEU A 219 -20.26 -9.53 -2.49
CA LEU A 219 -19.30 -8.63 -1.83
C LEU A 219 -19.48 -7.18 -2.28
N TRP A 220 -19.69 -6.97 -3.58
CA TRP A 220 -19.95 -5.63 -4.11
C TRP A 220 -21.33 -5.12 -3.69
N SER A 221 -22.38 -5.94 -3.75
CA SER A 221 -23.74 -5.47 -3.47
C SER A 221 -24.04 -5.33 -1.97
N ARG A 222 -23.39 -6.13 -1.11
CA ARG A 222 -23.66 -6.22 0.33
C ARG A 222 -22.35 -6.39 1.13
N PRO A 223 -21.47 -5.38 1.13
CA PRO A 223 -20.31 -5.41 2.01
C PRO A 223 -20.76 -5.42 3.47
N ALA A 224 -20.27 -6.39 4.26
CA ALA A 224 -20.76 -6.61 5.62
C ALA A 224 -20.29 -5.53 6.61
N THR A 225 -19.11 -4.94 6.40
CA THR A 225 -18.50 -3.97 7.32
C THR A 225 -17.98 -2.76 6.56
N GLU A 226 -17.79 -1.64 7.26
CA GLU A 226 -17.18 -0.43 6.68
C GLU A 226 -15.78 -0.73 6.15
N PHE A 227 -15.00 -1.60 6.83
CA PHE A 227 -13.70 -2.03 6.31
C PHE A 227 -13.83 -2.69 4.93
N VAL A 228 -14.75 -3.65 4.77
CA VAL A 228 -14.94 -4.34 3.49
C VAL A 228 -15.39 -3.35 2.42
N ALA A 229 -16.38 -2.51 2.71
CA ALA A 229 -16.87 -1.49 1.78
C ALA A 229 -15.75 -0.52 1.34
N ARG A 230 -14.96 0.02 2.28
CA ARG A 230 -13.84 0.92 1.99
C ARG A 230 -12.75 0.21 1.19
N PHE A 231 -12.46 -1.04 1.55
CA PHE A 231 -11.48 -1.83 0.84
C PHE A 231 -11.91 -2.04 -0.61
N LEU A 232 -13.20 -2.21 -0.89
CA LEU A 232 -13.79 -2.27 -2.25
C LEU A 232 -13.96 -0.90 -2.93
N GLY A 233 -13.44 0.19 -2.34
CA GLY A 233 -13.47 1.53 -2.94
C GLY A 233 -14.74 2.33 -2.71
N PHE A 234 -15.58 1.96 -1.73
CA PHE A 234 -16.80 2.70 -1.43
C PHE A 234 -16.43 3.94 -0.59
N GLU A 235 -17.13 5.06 -0.83
CA GLU A 235 -16.75 6.35 -0.24
C GLU A 235 -17.88 7.01 0.57
N ASN A 236 -19.13 6.79 0.18
CA ASN A 236 -20.29 7.51 0.70
C ASN A 236 -20.88 6.81 1.94
N PHE A 237 -20.32 7.06 3.12
CA PHE A 237 -20.79 6.51 4.39
C PHE A 237 -21.55 7.53 5.24
N ALA A 238 -22.64 7.10 5.86
CA ALA A 238 -23.40 7.93 6.80
C ALA A 238 -24.00 7.10 7.94
N ASP A 239 -24.16 7.75 9.10
CA ASP A 239 -25.12 7.30 10.11
C ASP A 239 -26.47 7.94 9.76
N VAL A 240 -27.53 7.14 9.74
CA VAL A 240 -28.86 7.58 9.33
C VAL A 240 -29.95 7.11 10.29
N GLU A 241 -31.01 7.89 10.39
CA GLU A 241 -32.29 7.49 11.02
C GLU A 241 -33.31 7.25 9.91
N VAL A 242 -33.86 6.05 9.84
CA VAL A 242 -34.84 5.65 8.83
C VAL A 242 -36.25 5.75 9.40
N GLU A 243 -37.11 6.45 8.69
CA GLU A 243 -38.54 6.58 9.00
C GLU A 243 -39.35 6.53 7.70
N SER A 244 -40.27 5.56 7.60
CA SER A 244 -41.22 5.45 6.48
C SER A 244 -40.56 5.42 5.10
N GLY A 245 -39.45 4.69 4.96
CA GLY A 245 -38.71 4.54 3.69
C GLY A 245 -37.83 5.73 3.29
N SER A 246 -37.64 6.69 4.20
CA SER A 246 -36.68 7.79 4.04
C SER A 246 -35.66 7.77 5.16
N ALA A 247 -34.40 8.01 4.82
CA ALA A 247 -33.28 8.07 5.75
C ALA A 247 -32.81 9.52 5.89
N ALA A 248 -32.84 10.06 7.11
CA ALA A 248 -32.21 11.33 7.43
C ALA A 248 -30.68 11.15 7.43
N SER A 249 -29.99 11.78 6.47
CA SER A 249 -28.53 11.68 6.30
C SER A 249 -27.85 13.06 6.32
N PRO A 250 -26.51 13.13 6.47
CA PRO A 250 -25.78 14.39 6.40
C PRO A 250 -25.97 15.15 5.08
N TRP A 251 -26.26 14.45 3.98
CA TRP A 251 -26.47 15.06 2.67
C TRP A 251 -27.89 15.61 2.47
N GLY A 252 -28.82 15.21 3.33
CA GLY A 252 -30.26 15.43 3.19
C GLY A 252 -31.06 14.14 3.39
N ALA A 253 -32.37 14.19 3.17
CA ALA A 253 -33.22 13.00 3.19
C ALA A 253 -32.97 12.15 1.92
N ILE A 254 -32.60 10.88 2.10
CA ILE A 254 -32.37 9.93 1.00
C ILE A 254 -33.41 8.81 1.03
N PRO A 255 -33.89 8.29 -0.11
CA PRO A 255 -34.78 7.15 -0.14
C PRO A 255 -34.03 5.87 0.25
N THR A 256 -34.71 4.93 0.89
CA THR A 256 -34.12 3.62 1.24
C THR A 256 -35.20 2.54 1.43
N HIS A 257 -34.82 1.28 1.25
CA HIS A 257 -35.65 0.12 1.59
C HIS A 257 -35.29 -0.50 2.96
N LEU A 258 -34.41 0.16 3.73
CA LEU A 258 -34.04 -0.31 5.06
C LEU A 258 -35.24 -0.21 6.03
N PRO A 259 -35.33 -1.11 7.02
CA PRO A 259 -36.33 -1.00 8.09
C PRO A 259 -36.16 0.28 8.90
N ASP A 260 -37.24 0.77 9.51
CA ASP A 260 -37.21 1.94 10.40
C ASP A 260 -36.20 1.76 11.54
N GLY A 261 -35.57 2.87 11.94
CA GLY A 261 -34.57 2.94 13.01
C GLY A 261 -33.19 3.40 12.54
N ARG A 262 -32.20 3.27 13.44
CA ARG A 262 -30.84 3.76 13.21
C ARG A 262 -29.96 2.74 12.49
N HIS A 263 -29.31 3.18 11.42
CA HIS A 263 -28.40 2.35 10.63
C HIS A 263 -27.09 3.09 10.31
N ARG A 264 -25.98 2.35 10.25
CA ARG A 264 -24.79 2.78 9.51
C ARG A 264 -24.98 2.32 8.07
N VAL A 265 -24.91 3.24 7.13
CA VAL A 265 -25.13 2.94 5.71
C VAL A 265 -23.95 3.34 4.84
N VAL A 266 -23.85 2.67 3.71
CA VAL A 266 -23.02 3.07 2.58
C VAL A 266 -23.89 3.17 1.33
N ILE A 267 -23.71 4.24 0.55
CA ILE A 267 -24.28 4.34 -0.78
C ILE A 267 -23.24 3.77 -1.75
N ARG A 268 -23.63 2.73 -2.50
CA ARG A 268 -22.74 2.12 -3.48
C ARG A 268 -22.27 3.15 -4.53
N PRO A 269 -21.12 2.94 -5.19
CA PRO A 269 -20.64 3.85 -6.24
C PRO A 269 -21.63 4.06 -7.39
N ASP A 270 -22.42 3.03 -7.71
CA ASP A 270 -23.49 3.04 -8.72
C ASP A 270 -24.88 3.41 -8.15
N GLY A 271 -24.94 3.79 -6.87
CA GLY A 271 -26.17 4.16 -6.17
C GLY A 271 -26.46 5.66 -6.11
N ALA A 272 -25.54 6.49 -6.58
CA ALA A 272 -25.72 7.94 -6.70
C ALA A 272 -25.48 8.34 -8.16
N ALA A 273 -26.38 9.14 -8.73
CA ALA A 273 -26.31 9.60 -10.11
C ALA A 273 -26.68 11.08 -10.23
N LEU A 274 -26.02 11.79 -11.14
CA LEU A 274 -26.42 13.16 -11.49
C LEU A 274 -27.72 13.09 -12.28
N SER A 275 -28.76 13.78 -11.81
CA SER A 275 -30.11 13.68 -12.38
C SER A 275 -30.84 15.01 -12.28
N PRO A 276 -31.47 15.54 -13.35
CA PRO A 276 -32.26 16.78 -13.28
C PRO A 276 -33.45 16.73 -12.31
N THR A 277 -33.83 15.53 -11.87
CA THR A 277 -34.95 15.27 -10.96
C THR A 277 -34.49 14.67 -9.62
N GLY A 278 -33.19 14.72 -9.33
CA GLY A 278 -32.63 14.20 -8.08
C GLY A 278 -33.16 14.92 -6.84
N SER A 279 -33.19 14.22 -5.70
CA SER A 279 -33.71 14.75 -4.44
C SER A 279 -32.68 15.55 -3.64
N LEU A 280 -31.39 15.33 -3.87
CA LEU A 280 -30.32 16.01 -3.17
C LEU A 280 -29.78 17.17 -4.01
N ALA A 281 -29.87 18.39 -3.50
CA ALA A 281 -29.26 19.55 -4.13
C ALA A 281 -27.81 19.72 -3.68
N GLY A 282 -26.91 19.95 -4.63
CA GLY A 282 -25.50 20.16 -4.32
C GLY A 282 -24.75 20.97 -5.36
N THR A 283 -23.52 21.32 -5.01
CA THR A 283 -22.59 22.04 -5.89
C THR A 283 -21.34 21.19 -6.12
N VAL A 284 -20.87 21.11 -7.36
CA VAL A 284 -19.66 20.35 -7.70
C VAL A 284 -18.43 21.03 -7.11
N ASP A 285 -17.70 20.33 -6.25
CA ASP A 285 -16.43 20.76 -5.68
C ASP A 285 -15.24 20.37 -6.54
N ALA A 286 -15.26 19.15 -7.08
CA ALA A 286 -14.22 18.61 -7.94
C ALA A 286 -14.77 17.60 -8.95
N THR A 287 -14.13 17.52 -10.11
CA THR A 287 -14.41 16.51 -11.13
C THR A 287 -13.09 15.96 -11.64
N THR A 288 -12.93 14.65 -11.53
CA THR A 288 -11.72 13.93 -11.96
C THR A 288 -12.10 12.93 -13.05
N PHE A 289 -11.58 13.13 -14.26
CA PHE A 289 -11.79 12.22 -15.38
C PHE A 289 -10.85 11.02 -15.27
N VAL A 290 -11.41 9.81 -15.33
CA VAL A 290 -10.69 8.55 -15.31
C VAL A 290 -11.27 7.64 -16.41
N ALA A 291 -10.49 7.40 -17.46
CA ALA A 291 -10.75 6.37 -18.47
C ALA A 291 -12.19 6.30 -19.02
N GLY A 292 -12.78 7.45 -19.37
CA GLY A 292 -14.13 7.52 -19.97
C GLY A 292 -15.27 7.72 -18.97
N GLN A 293 -14.95 7.77 -17.68
CA GLN A 293 -15.85 8.15 -16.60
C GLN A 293 -15.28 9.35 -15.85
N SER A 294 -16.09 10.01 -15.04
CA SER A 294 -15.65 11.04 -14.11
C SER A 294 -16.16 10.74 -12.71
N ARG A 295 -15.25 10.86 -11.75
CA ARG A 295 -15.57 10.95 -10.33
C ARG A 295 -15.88 12.40 -10.00
N VAL A 296 -17.08 12.67 -9.53
CA VAL A 296 -17.61 14.01 -9.24
C VAL A 296 -17.84 14.10 -7.74
N GLU A 297 -17.15 15.02 -7.07
CA GLU A 297 -17.41 15.35 -5.67
C GLU A 297 -18.44 16.48 -5.61
N VAL A 298 -19.57 16.21 -4.97
CA VAL A 298 -20.69 17.14 -4.84
C VAL A 298 -20.84 17.50 -3.36
N ASP A 299 -20.75 18.80 -3.04
CA ASP A 299 -21.12 19.30 -1.71
C ASP A 299 -22.64 19.35 -1.58
N CYS A 300 -23.19 18.44 -0.77
CA CYS A 300 -24.58 18.40 -0.38
C CYS A 300 -24.70 18.83 1.09
N SER A 301 -25.20 20.04 1.33
CA SER A 301 -25.41 20.60 2.67
C SER A 301 -24.15 20.69 3.56
N GLY A 302 -22.96 20.92 2.99
CA GLY A 302 -21.69 20.99 3.71
C GLY A 302 -20.98 19.65 3.88
N HIS A 303 -21.46 18.61 3.19
CA HIS A 303 -20.94 17.25 3.26
C HIS A 303 -20.65 16.71 1.84
N PRO A 304 -19.45 16.15 1.60
CA PRO A 304 -19.10 15.63 0.29
C PRO A 304 -19.85 14.33 0.00
N LEU A 305 -20.40 14.24 -1.22
CA LEU A 305 -21.00 13.06 -1.81
C LEU A 305 -20.30 12.77 -3.13
N VAL A 306 -19.75 11.56 -3.28
CA VAL A 306 -19.04 11.14 -4.48
C VAL A 306 -20.01 10.48 -5.45
N VAL A 307 -20.03 10.94 -6.70
CA VAL A 307 -20.89 10.44 -7.77
C VAL A 307 -20.02 10.03 -8.96
N GLN A 308 -20.32 8.88 -9.57
CA GLN A 308 -19.69 8.46 -10.82
C GLN A 308 -20.60 8.78 -12.01
N THR A 309 -20.06 9.40 -13.06
CA THR A 309 -20.79 9.70 -14.30
C THR A 309 -19.96 9.32 -15.52
N ALA A 310 -20.62 8.97 -16.61
CA ALA A 310 -19.95 8.79 -17.90
C ALA A 310 -19.42 10.13 -18.45
N GLY A 311 -18.34 10.07 -19.21
CA GLY A 311 -17.74 11.23 -19.88
C GLY A 311 -16.97 12.14 -18.93
N THR A 312 -16.83 13.42 -19.32
CA THR A 312 -16.00 14.43 -18.62
C THR A 312 -16.62 15.00 -17.35
N GLY A 313 -17.88 14.67 -17.06
CA GLY A 313 -18.62 15.21 -15.92
C GLY A 313 -18.88 16.72 -15.99
N PRO A 314 -19.67 17.26 -15.05
CA PRO A 314 -19.89 18.70 -14.92
C PRO A 314 -18.65 19.41 -14.36
N PRO A 315 -18.40 20.68 -14.69
CA PRO A 315 -17.29 21.45 -14.11
C PRO A 315 -17.54 21.87 -12.65
N ARG A 316 -16.47 22.21 -11.93
CA ARG A 316 -16.54 22.78 -10.58
C ARG A 316 -17.46 24.01 -10.53
N GLY A 317 -18.20 24.14 -9.44
CA GLY A 317 -19.16 25.22 -9.21
C GLY A 317 -20.53 24.99 -9.87
N THR A 318 -20.69 23.92 -10.65
CA THR A 318 -21.99 23.56 -11.23
C THR A 318 -22.96 23.18 -10.12
N ARG A 319 -24.14 23.80 -10.11
CA ARG A 319 -25.25 23.39 -9.27
C ARG A 319 -26.04 22.31 -9.98
N LEU A 320 -26.31 21.23 -9.28
CA LEU A 320 -26.99 20.08 -9.83
C LEU A 320 -27.80 19.35 -8.75
N LEU A 321 -28.59 18.39 -9.20
CA LEU A 321 -29.31 17.49 -8.31
C LEU A 321 -28.70 16.09 -8.45
N VAL A 322 -28.66 15.37 -7.32
CA VAL A 322 -28.21 13.99 -7.23
C VAL A 322 -29.41 13.11 -6.86
N GLU A 323 -29.60 12.06 -7.64
CA GLU A 323 -30.56 11.01 -7.38
C GLU A 323 -29.87 9.85 -6.68
N ILE A 324 -30.51 9.32 -5.64
CA ILE A 324 -30.04 8.16 -4.90
C ILE A 324 -30.98 7.00 -5.18
N ASP A 325 -30.42 5.87 -5.62
CA ASP A 325 -31.16 4.63 -5.81
C ASP A 325 -31.37 3.95 -4.44
N PRO A 326 -32.62 3.79 -3.96
CA PRO A 326 -32.91 3.17 -2.67
C PRO A 326 -32.44 1.71 -2.56
N GLU A 327 -32.32 0.98 -3.67
CA GLU A 327 -31.80 -0.39 -3.68
C GLU A 327 -30.28 -0.46 -3.45
N ARG A 328 -29.59 0.68 -3.61
CA ARG A 328 -28.14 0.80 -3.54
C ARG A 328 -27.67 1.46 -2.24
N VAL A 329 -28.59 1.74 -1.33
CA VAL A 329 -28.32 2.14 0.06
C VAL A 329 -28.23 0.88 0.91
N VAL A 330 -27.03 0.55 1.37
CA VAL A 330 -26.75 -0.73 2.05
C VAL A 330 -26.45 -0.47 3.52
N ALA A 331 -27.12 -1.20 4.42
CA ALA A 331 -26.79 -1.19 5.84
C ALA A 331 -25.54 -2.06 6.12
N LEU A 332 -24.64 -1.54 6.93
CA LEU A 332 -23.48 -2.26 7.43
C LEU A 332 -23.83 -2.98 8.74
N SER A 333 -23.15 -4.09 9.04
CA SER A 333 -23.38 -4.87 10.27
C SER A 333 -22.99 -4.14 11.55
N GLU A 334 -22.20 -3.06 11.44
CA GLU A 334 -21.81 -2.20 12.54
C GLU A 334 -23.00 -1.29 12.92
N PRO A 335 -23.31 -1.12 14.22
CA PRO A 335 -24.41 -0.27 14.63
C PRO A 335 -24.13 1.20 14.29
N ALA A 336 -25.21 1.95 14.03
CA ALA A 336 -25.14 3.39 13.86
C ALA A 336 -24.44 4.04 15.06
N ARG A 337 -23.54 4.99 14.79
CA ARG A 337 -22.90 5.75 15.87
C ARG A 337 -23.95 6.66 16.53
N PRO A 338 -23.93 6.83 17.88
CA PRO A 338 -24.87 7.73 18.54
C PRO A 338 -24.79 9.16 17.96
N ALA A 339 -25.94 9.84 17.80
CA ALA A 339 -26.02 11.20 17.28
C ALA A 339 -25.20 12.23 18.09
N ASP A 340 -25.03 11.97 19.40
CA ASP A 340 -24.18 12.73 20.34
C ASP A 340 -22.85 12.03 20.65
N ALA A 341 -22.50 10.95 19.95
CA ALA A 341 -21.13 10.47 20.00
C ALA A 341 -20.30 11.56 19.29
N PRO A 342 -19.33 12.20 19.97
CA PRO A 342 -18.47 13.13 19.30
C PRO A 342 -17.92 12.43 18.05
N ARG A 343 -18.01 13.07 16.89
CA ARG A 343 -17.08 12.75 15.79
C ARG A 343 -15.72 12.69 16.48
N ALA A 344 -15.13 11.51 16.58
CA ALA A 344 -13.88 11.37 17.30
C ALA A 344 -12.82 12.22 16.58
N ARG A 345 -12.68 13.47 16.99
CA ARG A 345 -11.36 14.04 17.17
C ARG A 345 -10.76 13.16 18.24
N LEU A 346 -9.69 12.46 17.87
CA LEU A 346 -8.83 11.81 18.83
C LEU A 346 -8.30 12.91 19.77
N GLU A 347 -8.98 13.10 20.90
CA GLU A 347 -8.39 13.83 22.02
C GLU A 347 -7.63 12.84 22.92
N PRO A 348 -6.51 13.25 23.52
CA PRO A 348 -5.61 12.34 24.21
C PRO A 348 -6.26 11.83 25.50
N VAL A 349 -6.40 10.51 25.62
CA VAL A 349 -6.78 9.88 26.89
C VAL A 349 -5.61 9.99 27.86
N ALA A 350 -5.86 10.55 29.05
CA ALA A 350 -4.87 10.67 30.12
C ALA A 350 -4.32 9.30 30.52
N SER A 351 -3.00 9.15 30.51
CA SER A 351 -2.30 7.93 30.90
C SER A 351 -2.16 7.83 32.42
N GLY A 352 -2.84 6.83 33.00
CA GLY A 352 -2.51 6.28 34.32
C GLY A 352 -1.29 5.35 34.25
N PRO A 353 -0.61 5.05 35.38
CA PRO A 353 0.73 4.49 35.35
C PRO A 353 0.70 2.97 35.41
N VAL A 354 1.27 2.27 34.42
CA VAL A 354 1.91 0.94 34.63
C VAL A 354 3.12 0.78 33.72
N ARG A 355 4.19 0.31 34.36
CA ARG A 355 5.56 0.10 33.90
C ARG A 355 5.72 -1.18 33.06
N ASP A 356 6.53 -1.03 32.02
CA ASP A 356 7.74 -1.79 31.69
C ASP A 356 7.70 -3.33 31.64
N ARG A 357 7.83 -3.90 30.42
CA ARG A 357 8.89 -4.85 30.02
C ARG A 357 8.69 -5.40 28.58
N GLY A 358 9.61 -5.02 27.68
CA GLY A 358 10.27 -5.93 26.72
C GLY A 358 9.58 -6.37 25.40
N LEU A 359 9.76 -5.57 24.33
CA LEU A 359 9.92 -5.89 22.88
C LEU A 359 8.78 -6.61 22.09
N PRO A 360 8.66 -6.42 20.75
CA PRO A 360 9.03 -5.30 19.85
C PRO A 360 7.87 -4.85 18.93
N PRO A 361 8.00 -3.75 18.15
CA PRO A 361 7.11 -3.63 16.98
C PRO A 361 7.62 -2.87 15.72
N SER A 362 7.44 -3.51 14.56
CA SER A 362 6.96 -2.95 13.27
C SER A 362 7.05 -4.05 12.17
N PRO A 363 6.03 -4.29 11.32
CA PRO A 363 6.07 -5.34 10.29
C PRO A 363 7.12 -5.11 9.17
N ASN A 364 7.59 -3.86 9.01
CA ASN A 364 8.74 -3.53 8.16
C ASN A 364 9.95 -2.99 8.95
N GLY A 365 9.87 -2.93 10.28
CA GLY A 365 10.98 -2.46 11.13
C GLY A 365 11.41 -1.01 10.89
N ALA A 366 10.61 -0.15 10.24
CA ALA A 366 10.95 1.25 10.04
C ALA A 366 10.54 2.11 11.23
N SER A 367 11.48 2.85 11.80
CA SER A 367 11.22 3.98 12.69
C SER A 367 11.21 5.25 11.85
N SER A 368 10.05 5.85 11.68
CA SER A 368 9.86 7.13 11.01
C SER A 368 9.58 8.25 12.01
N PHE A 369 10.16 9.42 11.77
CA PHE A 369 9.88 10.63 12.53
C PHE A 369 9.82 11.81 11.56
N HIS A 370 9.03 12.82 11.91
CA HIS A 370 8.94 14.07 11.18
C HIS A 370 9.08 15.23 12.14
N VAL A 371 9.85 16.23 11.76
CA VAL A 371 9.87 17.52 12.44
C VAL A 371 9.26 18.54 11.50
N TRP A 372 8.02 18.91 11.80
CA TRP A 372 7.28 19.92 11.08
C TRP A 372 7.78 21.29 11.51
N TRP A 373 8.18 22.13 10.57
CA TRP A 373 8.67 23.46 10.92
C TRP A 373 7.48 24.38 11.23
N ASP A 374 7.56 25.12 12.33
CA ASP A 374 6.59 26.17 12.65
C ASP A 374 7.01 27.42 11.89
N VAL A 375 6.50 27.52 10.66
CA VAL A 375 6.74 28.67 9.78
C VAL A 375 5.50 29.54 9.79
N PRO A 376 5.61 30.88 9.89
CA PRO A 376 4.50 31.80 9.66
C PRO A 376 3.76 31.48 8.36
N ASP A 377 2.49 31.89 8.23
CA ASP A 377 1.65 31.69 7.04
C ASP A 377 2.09 32.57 5.84
N THR A 378 3.39 32.59 5.57
CA THR A 378 4.06 33.36 4.54
C THR A 378 4.45 32.42 3.40
N PRO A 379 4.11 32.75 2.14
CA PRO A 379 4.62 32.03 0.97
C PRO A 379 6.16 32.00 0.94
N LEU A 380 6.73 30.80 0.82
CA LEU A 380 8.18 30.63 0.81
C LEU A 380 8.71 30.45 -0.62
N ALA A 381 9.80 31.14 -0.95
CA ALA A 381 10.58 30.89 -2.17
C ALA A 381 11.56 29.73 -1.99
N SER A 382 12.15 29.55 -0.82
CA SER A 382 13.09 28.46 -0.61
C SER A 382 13.13 28.00 0.83
N VAL A 383 13.50 26.73 1.00
CA VAL A 383 13.79 26.12 2.29
C VAL A 383 15.07 25.32 2.20
N SER A 384 15.88 25.36 3.24
CA SER A 384 17.11 24.58 3.33
C SER A 384 17.42 24.17 4.76
N VAL A 385 18.16 23.08 4.89
CA VAL A 385 18.65 22.55 6.17
C VAL A 385 20.00 21.88 5.95
N ILE A 386 20.87 21.92 6.96
CA ILE A 386 22.12 21.17 6.94
C ILE A 386 21.90 19.85 7.68
N LEU A 387 22.26 18.76 7.01
CA LEU A 387 22.22 17.39 7.47
C LEU A 387 23.65 16.92 7.74
N GLU A 388 23.88 16.29 8.88
CA GLU A 388 25.16 15.67 9.23
C GLU A 388 24.89 14.29 9.86
N VAL A 389 25.39 13.23 9.22
CA VAL A 389 25.27 11.86 9.74
C VAL A 389 26.42 11.62 10.72
N LEU A 390 26.17 11.84 12.01
CA LEU A 390 27.18 11.72 13.08
C LEU A 390 27.60 10.27 13.31
N LYS A 391 26.62 9.37 13.30
CA LYS A 391 26.83 7.94 13.43
C LYS A 391 26.04 7.21 12.34
N PRO A 392 26.72 6.63 11.32
CA PRO A 392 26.06 6.00 10.19
C PRO A 392 25.48 4.64 10.59
N PRO A 393 24.60 4.05 9.75
CA PRO A 393 24.09 2.70 10.00
C PRO A 393 25.21 1.66 9.93
N GLU A 394 25.40 0.89 11.00
CA GLU A 394 26.37 -0.22 11.07
C GLU A 394 25.76 -1.57 10.60
N VAL A 395 24.48 -1.57 10.27
CA VAL A 395 23.70 -2.77 9.90
C VAL A 395 23.36 -2.79 8.41
N SER A 396 23.11 -3.98 7.87
CA SER A 396 22.69 -4.21 6.49
C SER A 396 21.21 -3.87 6.24
N ARG A 397 20.78 -2.68 6.68
CA ARG A 397 19.41 -2.17 6.50
C ARG A 397 19.41 -0.78 5.89
N LEU A 398 18.28 -0.43 5.30
CA LEU A 398 18.10 0.86 4.63
C LEU A 398 17.91 1.98 5.66
N ALA A 399 18.48 3.15 5.40
CA ALA A 399 18.14 4.38 6.10
C ALA A 399 18.09 5.53 5.09
N PHE A 400 17.17 6.47 5.27
CA PHE A 400 17.16 7.68 4.46
C PHE A 400 16.78 8.90 5.30
N PHE A 401 17.28 10.05 4.88
CA PHE A 401 17.14 11.33 5.58
C PHE A 401 16.81 12.40 4.55
N ALA A 402 15.65 13.05 4.67
CA ALA A 402 15.15 13.95 3.64
C ALA A 402 14.55 15.26 4.19
N LEU A 403 14.69 16.31 3.38
CA LEU A 403 13.94 17.56 3.45
C LEU A 403 12.76 17.47 2.49
N GLN A 404 11.57 17.87 2.94
CA GLN A 404 10.35 17.90 2.12
C GLN A 404 9.66 19.26 2.27
N ALA A 405 8.98 19.69 1.22
CA ALA A 405 8.06 20.83 1.25
C ALA A 405 6.80 20.52 0.42
N SER A 406 5.71 21.21 0.75
CA SER A 406 4.49 21.22 -0.06
C SER A 406 4.51 22.39 -1.03
N PHE A 407 4.01 22.15 -2.25
CA PHE A 407 3.93 23.13 -3.33
C PHE A 407 2.51 23.68 -3.42
N TRP A 408 2.42 24.99 -3.55
CA TRP A 408 1.15 25.71 -3.51
C TRP A 408 1.08 26.74 -4.63
N THR A 409 -0.12 26.89 -5.16
CA THR A 409 -0.57 28.11 -5.86
C THR A 409 -1.50 28.89 -4.90
N PRO A 410 -1.82 30.17 -5.15
CA PRO A 410 -2.70 30.92 -4.26
C PRO A 410 -3.98 30.16 -3.89
N GLY A 411 -4.14 29.83 -2.61
CA GLY A 411 -5.30 29.12 -2.06
C GLY A 411 -5.42 27.63 -2.40
N ARG A 412 -4.43 26.99 -3.04
CA ARG A 412 -4.52 25.58 -3.47
C ARG A 412 -3.21 24.82 -3.30
N HIS A 413 -3.27 23.71 -2.55
CA HIS A 413 -2.22 22.70 -2.45
C HIS A 413 -2.12 21.92 -3.76
N GLN A 414 -0.90 21.76 -4.27
CA GLN A 414 -0.65 21.06 -5.53
C GLN A 414 0.05 19.72 -5.34
N GLY A 415 0.68 19.49 -4.18
CA GLY A 415 1.41 18.28 -3.89
C GLY A 415 2.62 18.54 -3.00
N GLY A 416 3.46 17.53 -2.83
CA GLY A 416 4.69 17.62 -2.04
C GLY A 416 5.84 16.90 -2.72
N ALA A 417 7.06 17.31 -2.39
CA ALA A 417 8.25 16.63 -2.86
C ALA A 417 9.39 16.76 -1.86
N HIS A 418 10.30 15.80 -1.95
CA HIS A 418 11.41 15.66 -1.01
C HIS A 418 12.73 15.41 -1.73
N THR A 419 13.82 15.72 -1.04
CA THR A 419 15.20 15.42 -1.44
C THR A 419 16.03 15.06 -0.22
N GLY A 420 16.94 14.11 -0.36
CA GLY A 420 17.73 13.62 0.75
C GLY A 420 18.84 12.66 0.36
N ILE A 421 19.58 12.20 1.37
CA ILE A 421 20.61 11.17 1.23
C ILE A 421 20.11 9.83 1.78
N GLN A 422 20.70 8.75 1.27
CA GLN A 422 20.31 7.39 1.61
C GLN A 422 21.54 6.52 1.94
N TRP A 423 21.38 5.63 2.91
CA TRP A 423 22.27 4.50 3.16
C TRP A 423 21.63 3.23 2.62
N ASN A 424 22.29 2.58 1.67
CA ASN A 424 21.85 1.30 1.10
C ASN A 424 22.98 0.27 1.20
N PRO A 425 22.80 -0.84 1.96
CA PRO A 425 23.85 -1.83 2.17
C PRO A 425 24.21 -2.63 0.91
N ARG A 426 23.40 -2.54 -0.16
CA ARG A 426 23.68 -3.12 -1.47
C ARG A 426 24.48 -2.19 -2.39
N HIS A 427 24.76 -0.95 -1.97
CA HIS A 427 25.55 0.03 -2.70
C HIS A 427 26.86 0.35 -1.95
N PRO A 428 28.04 0.11 -2.55
CA PRO A 428 29.29 0.46 -1.90
C PRO A 428 29.46 1.98 -1.80
N ARG A 429 29.98 2.48 -0.66
CA ARG A 429 30.46 3.86 -0.44
C ARG A 429 29.40 4.98 -0.41
N ASN A 430 28.21 4.75 0.13
CA ASN A 430 27.23 5.82 0.41
C ASN A 430 26.78 6.61 -0.83
N LEU A 431 26.79 5.98 -2.01
CA LEU A 431 26.53 6.64 -3.29
C LEU A 431 25.02 6.78 -3.56
N ALA A 432 24.23 7.45 -2.72
CA ALA A 432 22.79 7.54 -2.99
C ALA A 432 22.14 8.83 -2.45
N VAL A 433 21.53 9.57 -3.36
CA VAL A 433 20.51 10.59 -3.07
C VAL A 433 19.16 10.12 -3.59
N ASN A 434 18.11 10.33 -2.79
CA ASN A 434 16.73 9.97 -3.10
C ASN A 434 15.88 11.25 -3.19
N TRP A 435 14.96 11.29 -4.14
CA TRP A 435 13.99 12.35 -4.30
C TRP A 435 12.67 11.79 -4.85
N GLY A 436 11.55 12.40 -4.50
CA GLY A 436 10.24 11.97 -4.99
C GLY A 436 9.23 13.10 -4.90
N GLY A 437 8.28 13.10 -5.84
CA GLY A 437 7.20 14.07 -5.91
C GLY A 437 5.85 13.38 -5.96
N TYR A 438 4.87 13.92 -5.27
CA TYR A 438 3.50 13.44 -5.32
C TYR A 438 2.57 14.63 -5.52
N ASP A 439 1.52 14.42 -6.29
CA ASP A 439 0.46 15.41 -6.42
C ASP A 439 -0.38 15.50 -5.15
N ARG A 440 -1.34 16.41 -5.14
CA ARG A 440 -2.24 16.63 -4.00
C ARG A 440 -2.99 15.36 -3.55
N ASP A 441 -3.21 14.42 -4.47
CA ASP A 441 -4.01 13.21 -4.28
C ASP A 441 -3.12 12.04 -3.80
N GLY A 442 -1.82 12.32 -3.61
CA GLY A 442 -0.82 11.35 -3.18
C GLY A 442 -0.34 10.44 -4.31
N ALA A 443 -0.77 10.70 -5.56
CA ALA A 443 -0.25 9.96 -6.70
C ALA A 443 1.15 10.49 -7.05
N ILE A 444 2.04 9.56 -7.40
CA ILE A 444 3.41 9.92 -7.73
C ILE A 444 3.42 10.72 -9.03
N LEU A 445 4.13 11.85 -9.05
CA LEU A 445 4.16 12.71 -10.24
C LEU A 445 4.87 11.97 -11.39
N PRO A 446 4.37 12.07 -12.64
CA PRO A 446 5.02 11.46 -13.81
C PRO A 446 6.50 11.86 -13.91
N GLY A 447 7.37 10.86 -14.06
CA GLY A 447 8.82 11.07 -14.04
C GLY A 447 9.44 11.23 -12.63
N THR A 448 8.66 11.11 -11.56
CA THR A 448 9.12 11.02 -10.15
C THR A 448 8.75 9.67 -9.49
N GLU A 449 8.43 8.69 -10.32
CA GLU A 449 7.89 7.35 -9.99
C GLU A 449 8.77 6.54 -9.02
N SER A 450 8.42 6.43 -7.73
CA SER A 450 9.01 5.43 -6.80
C SER A 450 7.99 4.75 -5.89
N SER A 451 8.11 3.43 -5.75
CA SER A 451 7.32 2.55 -4.88
C SER A 451 8.09 1.94 -3.68
N LEU A 452 9.38 2.31 -3.46
CA LEU A 452 10.35 1.79 -2.45
C LEU A 452 10.64 0.26 -2.48
N PRO A 453 11.88 -0.22 -2.13
CA PRO A 453 13.15 0.49 -2.00
C PRO A 453 14.02 0.39 -3.26
N SER A 454 14.67 1.52 -3.55
CA SER A 454 15.45 1.85 -4.74
C SER A 454 16.60 0.89 -5.03
N ALA A 455 16.52 0.24 -6.18
CA ALA A 455 17.60 -0.54 -6.79
C ALA A 455 18.59 0.40 -7.53
N PRO A 456 19.80 -0.06 -7.90
CA PRO A 456 20.80 0.73 -8.65
C PRO A 456 20.32 1.30 -10.00
N LEU A 457 19.16 0.87 -10.46
CA LEU A 457 18.52 1.29 -11.71
C LEU A 457 17.28 2.17 -11.45
N ASP A 458 17.02 2.57 -10.19
CA ASP A 458 15.91 3.45 -9.83
C ASP A 458 16.18 4.86 -10.41
N PRO A 459 15.31 5.37 -11.30
CA PRO A 459 15.47 6.69 -11.88
C PRO A 459 15.35 7.84 -10.87
N ASN A 460 15.02 7.55 -9.60
CA ASN A 460 14.97 8.47 -8.47
C ASN A 460 16.15 8.34 -7.51
N THR A 461 17.15 7.51 -7.84
CA THR A 461 18.43 7.46 -7.12
C THR A 461 19.55 7.92 -8.03
N ARG A 462 20.43 8.77 -7.51
CA ARG A 462 21.69 9.14 -8.17
C ARG A 462 22.84 8.83 -7.23
N ASP A 463 23.96 8.42 -7.81
CA ASP A 463 25.20 8.28 -7.08
C ASP A 463 25.65 9.66 -6.57
N PHE A 464 25.66 9.82 -5.26
CA PHE A 464 26.18 11.00 -4.57
C PHE A 464 27.00 10.53 -3.39
N ALA A 465 28.29 10.80 -3.41
CA ALA A 465 29.22 10.30 -2.40
C ALA A 465 29.12 11.14 -1.13
N TRP A 466 28.40 10.63 -0.13
CA TRP A 466 28.37 11.26 1.19
C TRP A 466 29.23 10.53 2.22
N GLU A 467 29.83 11.30 3.13
CA GLU A 467 30.72 10.81 4.17
C GLU A 467 30.10 11.07 5.55
N PRO A 468 30.10 10.08 6.46
CA PRO A 468 29.68 10.31 7.84
C PRO A 468 30.53 11.41 8.49
N GLY A 469 29.88 12.33 9.20
CA GLY A 469 30.50 13.50 9.83
C GLY A 469 30.71 14.71 8.91
N ALA A 470 30.53 14.57 7.59
CA ALA A 470 30.47 15.71 6.68
C ALA A 470 29.07 16.34 6.68
N ARG A 471 29.01 17.64 6.38
CA ARG A 471 27.80 18.46 6.38
C ARG A 471 27.27 18.64 4.97
N TYR A 472 25.98 18.38 4.80
CA TYR A 472 25.28 18.45 3.53
C TYR A 472 24.10 19.42 3.63
N ARG A 473 24.10 20.49 2.85
CA ARG A 473 22.94 21.38 2.75
C ARG A 473 21.96 20.82 1.74
N LEU A 474 20.75 20.51 2.21
CA LEU A 474 19.62 20.16 1.37
C LEU A 474 18.82 21.43 1.09
N THR A 475 18.50 21.72 -0.16
CA THR A 475 17.76 22.92 -0.56
C THR A 475 16.63 22.58 -1.54
N ILE A 476 15.43 23.12 -1.27
CA ILE A 476 14.30 23.17 -2.21
C ILE A 476 13.98 24.65 -2.41
N GLY A 477 14.16 25.19 -3.63
CA GLY A 477 13.95 26.60 -3.93
C GLY A 477 14.38 26.98 -5.35
N PRO A 478 14.20 28.22 -5.81
CA PRO A 478 14.52 28.61 -7.18
C PRO A 478 15.99 28.41 -7.51
N CYS A 479 16.27 28.21 -8.80
CA CYS A 479 17.62 28.18 -9.32
C CYS A 479 18.36 29.52 -9.08
N THR A 480 19.67 29.43 -8.89
CA THR A 480 20.57 30.58 -8.94
C THR A 480 20.41 31.37 -10.25
N PRO A 481 20.73 32.68 -10.28
CA PRO A 481 20.56 33.50 -11.48
C PRO A 481 21.33 32.92 -12.68
N GLY A 482 20.61 32.38 -13.67
CA GLY A 482 21.18 31.77 -14.88
C GLY A 482 20.40 30.61 -15.48
N ASP A 483 19.54 29.93 -14.72
CA ASP A 483 18.76 28.78 -15.22
C ASP A 483 17.46 29.21 -15.92
N GLN A 484 17.22 28.70 -17.13
CA GLN A 484 16.05 29.01 -17.96
C GLN A 484 14.95 27.94 -17.84
N ALA A 485 14.03 28.06 -16.86
CA ALA A 485 12.66 27.49 -16.93
C ALA A 485 11.79 27.91 -15.71
N PRO A 486 10.61 28.55 -15.91
CA PRO A 486 9.79 29.09 -14.81
C PRO A 486 8.82 28.10 -14.13
N SER A 487 9.07 26.79 -14.14
CA SER A 487 8.12 25.80 -13.56
C SER A 487 8.77 24.56 -12.95
N ARG A 488 10.04 24.66 -12.56
CA ARG A 488 10.83 23.50 -12.15
C ARG A 488 11.65 23.85 -10.91
N TRP A 489 11.24 23.31 -9.77
CA TRP A 489 11.90 23.50 -8.47
C TRP A 489 13.13 22.60 -8.34
N PRO A 490 14.38 23.10 -8.44
CA PRO A 490 15.55 22.25 -8.25
C PRO A 490 15.65 21.77 -6.80
N ALA A 491 15.92 20.48 -6.63
CA ALA A 491 16.45 19.91 -5.41
C ALA A 491 17.98 19.94 -5.50
N ARG A 492 18.63 20.61 -4.55
CA ARG A 492 20.09 20.72 -4.48
C ARG A 492 20.64 20.11 -3.21
N ILE A 493 21.79 19.47 -3.35
CA ILE A 493 22.58 18.95 -2.24
C ILE A 493 24.00 19.50 -2.38
N GLU A 494 24.43 20.29 -1.40
CA GLU A 494 25.76 20.89 -1.33
C GLU A 494 26.56 20.22 -0.19
N GLY A 495 27.64 19.54 -0.50
CA GLY A 495 28.62 19.06 0.48
C GLY A 495 29.49 20.21 0.96
N LEU A 496 29.18 20.75 2.14
CA LEU A 496 29.84 21.95 2.69
C LEU A 496 31.31 21.70 3.06
N ASP A 497 31.68 20.44 3.29
CA ASP A 497 33.04 20.03 3.64
C ASP A 497 33.79 19.40 2.46
N THR A 498 33.08 18.85 1.47
CA THR A 498 33.65 18.23 0.26
C THR A 498 33.77 19.19 -0.92
N GLY A 499 32.99 20.28 -0.92
CA GLY A 499 32.91 21.25 -2.01
C GLY A 499 32.06 20.79 -3.20
N GLU A 500 31.37 19.67 -3.10
CA GLU A 500 30.45 19.19 -4.13
C GLU A 500 29.13 19.98 -4.10
N ASP A 501 28.67 20.52 -5.22
CA ASP A 501 27.33 21.10 -5.39
C ASP A 501 26.63 20.39 -6.54
N VAL A 502 25.54 19.70 -6.23
CA VAL A 502 24.80 18.88 -7.19
C VAL A 502 23.34 19.28 -7.21
N VAL A 503 22.87 19.71 -8.39
CA VAL A 503 21.44 19.72 -8.70
C VAL A 503 21.01 18.27 -8.93
N VAL A 504 20.36 17.70 -7.91
CA VAL A 504 19.93 16.30 -7.91
C VAL A 504 18.91 16.07 -9.01
N ARG A 505 17.86 16.90 -9.07
CA ARG A 505 16.86 16.95 -10.14
C ARG A 505 15.95 18.17 -9.98
N TYR A 506 15.12 18.43 -10.98
CA TYR A 506 13.95 19.29 -10.87
C TYR A 506 12.75 18.48 -10.35
N LEU A 507 12.08 18.96 -9.31
CA LEU A 507 11.02 18.24 -8.58
C LEU A 507 9.67 18.16 -9.30
N LEU A 508 9.54 18.70 -10.52
CA LEU A 508 8.36 18.64 -11.42
C LEU A 508 6.97 18.94 -10.80
N CYS A 509 6.93 19.44 -9.57
CA CYS A 509 5.72 19.84 -8.88
C CYS A 509 5.22 21.18 -9.40
N GLU A 510 3.91 21.27 -9.63
CA GLU A 510 3.24 22.54 -9.91
C GLU A 510 3.13 23.37 -8.61
N GLY A 511 3.41 24.66 -8.67
CA GLY A 511 3.34 25.54 -7.51
C GLY A 511 4.20 26.79 -7.68
N ASP A 512 3.72 27.90 -7.15
CA ASP A 512 4.38 29.21 -7.19
C ASP A 512 5.18 29.50 -5.91
N HIS A 513 4.85 28.80 -4.81
CA HIS A 513 5.52 28.92 -3.52
C HIS A 513 5.48 27.62 -2.71
N LEU A 514 6.35 27.53 -1.71
CA LEU A 514 6.44 26.42 -0.77
C LEU A 514 5.66 26.73 0.52
N ARG A 515 5.16 25.67 1.16
CA ARG A 515 4.59 25.69 2.52
C ARG A 515 4.89 24.38 3.25
N SER A 516 4.63 24.37 4.55
CA SER A 516 4.70 23.19 5.41
C SER A 516 6.01 22.39 5.27
N PRO A 517 7.20 23.04 5.34
CA PRO A 517 8.45 22.31 5.23
C PRO A 517 8.65 21.37 6.43
N ILE A 518 9.21 20.20 6.14
CA ILE A 518 9.50 19.17 7.13
C ILE A 518 10.87 18.56 6.88
N VAL A 519 11.55 18.17 7.96
CA VAL A 519 12.63 17.18 7.88
C VAL A 519 12.15 15.86 8.43
N TRP A 520 12.59 14.78 7.81
CA TRP A 520 12.17 13.45 8.22
C TRP A 520 13.21 12.39 7.87
N SER A 521 13.11 11.24 8.55
CA SER A 521 13.85 10.04 8.18
C SER A 521 12.94 8.84 8.30
N GLU A 522 13.15 7.82 7.47
CA GLU A 522 12.79 6.47 7.82
C GLU A 522 14.05 5.63 8.02
N LEU A 523 14.14 5.05 9.21
CA LEU A 523 15.22 4.18 9.60
C LEU A 523 14.67 2.78 9.72
N PHE A 524 14.98 1.91 8.77
CA PHE A 524 14.64 0.50 8.86
C PHE A 524 15.57 -0.15 9.89
N THR A 525 15.29 0.05 11.18
CA THR A 525 16.13 -0.36 12.32
C THR A 525 15.29 -1.09 13.37
N ARG A 526 15.86 -2.14 13.94
CA ARG A 526 15.32 -2.80 15.11
C ARG A 526 15.62 -1.99 16.38
N CYS A 527 14.87 -2.26 17.43
CA CYS A 527 15.08 -1.64 18.75
C CYS A 527 16.50 -1.91 19.31
N ASP A 528 17.14 -3.01 18.91
CA ASP A 528 18.46 -3.47 19.35
C ASP A 528 19.60 -3.21 18.34
N ASP A 529 19.30 -2.58 17.19
CA ASP A 529 20.33 -2.19 16.23
C ASP A 529 21.22 -1.07 16.84
N PRO A 530 22.52 -0.99 16.47
CA PRO A 530 23.38 0.11 16.85
C PRO A 530 22.74 1.47 16.51
N PRO A 531 22.89 2.48 17.38
CA PRO A 531 22.22 3.77 17.21
C PRO A 531 22.75 4.46 15.95
N ILE A 532 21.83 5.00 15.16
CA ILE A 532 22.10 5.96 14.10
C ILE A 532 21.91 7.35 14.71
N GLU A 533 22.87 8.24 14.49
CA GLU A 533 22.80 9.63 14.96
C GLU A 533 22.89 10.58 13.78
N VAL A 534 21.90 11.47 13.69
CA VAL A 534 21.80 12.45 12.62
C VAL A 534 21.46 13.80 13.21
N ARG A 535 22.29 14.79 12.87
CA ARG A 535 22.07 16.19 13.23
C ARG A 535 21.43 16.93 12.07
N TRP A 536 20.42 17.72 12.40
CA TRP A 536 19.80 18.69 11.51
C TRP A 536 20.05 20.08 12.08
N SER A 537 20.60 20.99 11.28
CA SER A 537 20.81 22.37 11.69
C SER A 537 19.50 23.11 11.94
N ARG A 538 19.62 24.35 12.42
CA ARG A 538 18.53 25.32 12.25
C ARG A 538 18.12 25.38 10.77
N PRO A 539 16.82 25.30 10.48
CA PRO A 539 16.33 25.47 9.12
C PRO A 539 16.45 26.93 8.68
N SER A 540 16.62 27.13 7.38
CA SER A 540 16.60 28.44 6.73
C SER A 540 15.46 28.46 5.73
N ALA A 541 14.58 29.46 5.84
CA ALA A 541 13.48 29.68 4.92
C ALA A 541 13.52 31.13 4.42
N PHE A 542 13.16 31.35 3.15
CA PHE A 542 13.11 32.67 2.54
C PHE A 542 11.74 32.90 1.89
N GLY A 543 11.20 34.10 2.06
CA GLY A 543 9.95 34.53 1.44
C GLY A 543 10.12 34.78 -0.06
N LEU A 544 9.00 35.00 -0.74
CA LEU A 544 9.00 35.39 -2.17
C LEU A 544 9.69 36.74 -2.44
N ASP A 545 9.80 37.58 -1.42
CA ASP A 545 10.53 38.86 -1.41
C ASP A 545 12.05 38.68 -1.20
N GLY A 546 12.50 37.44 -0.93
CA GLY A 546 13.90 37.14 -0.62
C GLY A 546 14.29 37.44 0.83
N GLU A 547 13.36 37.91 1.66
CA GLU A 547 13.62 38.16 3.07
C GLU A 547 13.62 36.84 3.86
N PRO A 548 14.49 36.69 4.87
CA PRO A 548 14.51 35.50 5.70
C PRO A 548 13.22 35.39 6.51
N VAL A 549 12.58 34.22 6.45
CA VAL A 549 11.41 33.90 7.27
C VAL A 549 11.91 33.16 8.52
N PRO A 550 11.66 33.68 9.74
CA PRO A 550 12.14 33.06 10.95
C PRO A 550 11.48 31.70 11.18
N VAL A 551 12.29 30.72 11.56
CA VAL A 551 11.85 29.35 11.90
C VAL A 551 12.48 28.96 13.24
N ASP A 552 11.81 29.33 14.32
CA ASP A 552 12.39 29.22 15.67
C ASP A 552 12.03 27.90 16.38
N ARG A 553 10.96 27.22 15.93
CA ARG A 553 10.43 26.01 16.55
C ARG A 553 9.85 25.05 15.53
N GLY A 554 9.84 23.76 15.88
CA GLY A 554 9.20 22.72 15.09
C GLY A 554 8.45 21.75 15.97
N ARG A 555 7.52 21.01 15.37
CA ARG A 555 6.74 19.97 16.04
C ARG A 555 7.28 18.61 15.67
N VAL A 556 7.76 17.88 16.67
CA VAL A 556 8.17 16.49 16.50
C VAL A 556 6.94 15.61 16.49
N THR A 557 6.73 14.94 15.38
CA THR A 557 5.74 13.88 15.25
C THR A 557 6.48 12.58 14.98
N TYR A 558 5.97 11.52 15.58
CA TYR A 558 6.37 10.16 15.24
C TYR A 558 5.19 9.53 14.53
N GLN A 559 5.40 8.66 13.55
CA GLN A 559 4.28 7.93 12.98
C GLN A 559 3.50 7.22 14.10
N ALA A 560 2.17 7.40 14.10
CA ALA A 560 1.31 6.78 15.09
C ALA A 560 1.32 5.27 14.88
N TYR A 561 1.62 4.52 15.92
CA TYR A 561 1.57 3.07 15.91
C TYR A 561 0.56 2.60 16.95
N ASP A 562 -0.66 2.36 16.50
CA ASP A 562 -1.77 1.76 17.24
C ASP A 562 -1.58 0.25 17.53
N ALA A 563 -0.36 -0.28 17.36
CA ALA A 563 0.00 -1.67 17.64
C ALA A 563 1.42 -1.83 18.24
N GLY A 564 1.87 -0.81 18.99
CA GLY A 564 3.27 -0.67 19.35
C GLY A 564 4.07 -0.25 18.12
N GLY A 565 4.91 0.77 18.22
CA GLY A 565 6.08 0.96 17.37
C GLY A 565 7.28 1.04 18.30
N CYS A 566 8.50 0.77 17.83
CA CYS A 566 9.67 0.98 18.69
C CYS A 566 9.70 2.45 19.15
N THR A 567 9.66 2.68 20.46
CA THR A 567 10.02 3.97 21.08
C THR A 567 11.54 4.10 21.13
N ASN A 568 12.23 3.75 20.04
CA ASN A 568 13.68 3.66 19.97
C ASN A 568 14.33 4.91 19.35
N THR A 569 13.54 5.93 18.99
CA THR A 569 14.05 7.17 18.41
C THR A 569 13.65 8.36 19.26
N THR A 570 14.64 9.19 19.59
CA THR A 570 14.46 10.47 20.28
C THR A 570 15.03 11.61 19.43
N VAL A 571 14.47 12.81 19.61
CA VAL A 571 14.93 14.03 18.94
C VAL A 571 15.17 15.09 20.00
N GLU A 572 16.42 15.49 20.19
CA GLU A 572 16.83 16.41 21.25
C GLU A 572 17.58 17.61 20.64
N PRO A 573 17.39 18.83 21.15
CA PRO A 573 18.19 19.98 20.72
C PRO A 573 19.64 19.86 21.20
N ASP A 574 20.61 20.25 20.37
CA ASP A 574 22.06 20.17 20.70
C ASP A 574 22.81 21.51 20.62
N GLY A 575 22.09 22.62 20.46
CA GLY A 575 22.65 23.98 20.36
C GLY A 575 22.98 24.43 18.93
N VAL A 576 23.15 23.48 17.99
CA VAL A 576 23.33 23.74 16.55
C VAL A 576 22.01 23.55 15.82
N GLY A 577 21.23 22.56 16.24
CA GLY A 577 19.84 22.43 15.85
C GLY A 577 19.17 21.31 16.65
N ILE A 578 18.91 20.19 16.00
CA ILE A 578 18.38 18.98 16.62
C ILE A 578 19.21 17.77 16.26
N VAL A 579 19.35 16.83 17.19
CA VAL A 579 19.94 15.52 16.97
C VAL A 579 18.86 14.48 17.13
N GLN A 580 18.69 13.71 16.07
CA GLN A 580 17.93 12.48 16.06
C GLN A 580 18.86 11.33 16.43
N ARG A 581 18.43 10.48 17.38
CA ARG A 581 19.14 9.26 17.74
C ARG A 581 18.17 8.08 17.73
N SER A 582 18.48 7.03 16.95
CA SER A 582 17.77 5.74 16.99
C SER A 582 18.40 4.78 18.00
N GLY A 583 17.81 3.59 18.21
CA GLY A 583 18.31 2.57 19.14
C GLY A 583 18.38 3.03 20.61
N CYS A 584 17.63 4.06 21.01
CA CYS A 584 17.66 4.61 22.37
C CYS A 584 16.26 4.85 22.93
N GLU A 585 16.11 4.94 24.25
CA GLU A 585 14.81 5.27 24.86
C GLU A 585 14.30 6.64 24.37
N ARG A 586 13.08 6.67 23.83
CA ARG A 586 12.41 7.90 23.41
C ARG A 586 12.19 8.81 24.62
N ARG A 587 12.86 9.95 24.63
CA ARG A 587 12.71 11.00 25.66
C ARG A 587 11.77 12.11 25.21
N THR A 588 11.71 12.36 23.90
CA THR A 588 10.84 13.37 23.31
C THR A 588 9.49 12.75 22.96
N ALA A 589 8.40 13.28 23.53
CA ALA A 589 7.06 12.76 23.29
C ALA A 589 6.55 13.12 21.88
N HIS A 590 5.55 12.38 21.40
CA HIS A 590 4.82 12.77 20.19
C HIS A 590 4.17 14.15 20.38
N ASP A 591 4.10 14.93 19.31
CA ASP A 591 3.63 16.33 19.30
C ASP A 591 4.43 17.30 20.18
N THR A 592 5.66 16.95 20.57
CA THR A 592 6.52 17.88 21.33
C THR A 592 7.00 19.02 20.44
N LEU A 593 6.86 20.25 20.92
CA LEU A 593 7.52 21.40 20.32
C LEU A 593 9.02 21.39 20.69
N VAL A 594 9.87 21.33 19.69
CA VAL A 594 11.32 21.51 19.83
C VAL A 594 11.69 22.89 19.32
N GLY A 595 12.48 23.61 20.09
CA GLY A 595 12.99 24.92 19.69
C GLY A 595 14.42 24.79 19.18
N TRP A 596 14.72 25.46 18.09
CA TRP A 596 16.10 25.72 17.67
C TRP A 596 16.64 26.93 18.45
N ARG A 597 16.68 26.82 19.80
CA ARG A 597 17.01 27.96 20.70
C ARG A 597 18.27 28.69 20.27
N THR A 598 18.27 30.02 20.41
CA THR A 598 19.44 30.89 20.41
C THR A 598 20.41 30.57 21.54
#